data_AF-A0AB37STR1-F1
#
_entry.id   AF-A0AB37STR1-F1
#
_cell.length_a   1.000
_cell.length_b   1.000
_cell.length_c   1.000
_cell.angle_alpha   90.00
_cell.angle_beta   90.00
_cell.angle_gamma   90.00
#
_symmetry.space_group_name_H-M   'P 1'
#
loop_
_entity.id
_entity.type
_entity.pdbx_description
1 polymer ?
#
loop_
_entity_poly.entity_id
_entity_poly.type
_entity_poly.pdbx_seq_one_letter_code
_entity_poly.pdbx_strand_id
1 'polypeptide(L)'
;ITDPTTGQLLEASPGTYRSPASLARLIKARDRECTHPGCHRPAEFSEIDHITTWARNGGTDHHNCHATCKIHNLLKEEPGWSAEPTGNGGMTITTPTGRTYTTTPEPLHHPRPEPENDTPPF
;
A
#
# COMPACT_ATOMS: atom_id res chain seq x y z
N ILE A 1 5.06 9.08 11.33
CA ILE A 1 5.96 9.99 10.59
C ILE A 1 5.65 9.80 9.12
N THR A 2 5.64 10.85 8.31
CA THR A 2 5.44 10.72 6.86
C THR A 2 6.74 11.07 6.15
N ASP A 3 6.97 10.49 4.98
CA ASP A 3 8.08 10.82 4.10
C ASP A 3 7.86 12.26 3.61
N PRO A 4 8.77 13.20 3.91
CA PRO A 4 8.62 14.58 3.46
C PRO A 4 8.75 14.75 1.94
N THR A 5 9.37 13.79 1.24
CA THR A 5 9.65 13.82 -0.20
C THR A 5 8.58 13.12 -1.02
N THR A 6 7.97 12.05 -0.50
CA THR A 6 6.90 11.32 -1.21
C THR A 6 5.50 11.59 -0.63
N GLY A 7 5.42 12.22 0.55
CA GLY A 7 4.18 12.43 1.29
C GLY A 7 3.54 11.14 1.82
N GLN A 8 4.20 9.99 1.64
CA GLN A 8 3.71 8.68 2.07
C GLN A 8 3.89 8.47 3.57
N LEU A 9 3.09 7.58 4.15
CA LEU A 9 3.20 7.25 5.57
C LEU A 9 4.41 6.34 5.80
N LEU A 10 5.39 6.82 6.56
CA LEU A 10 6.58 6.07 6.95
C LEU A 10 6.41 5.43 8.34
N GLU A 11 7.16 4.36 8.55
CA GLU A 11 7.32 3.78 9.87
C GLU A 11 8.01 4.78 10.83
N ALA A 12 7.53 4.84 12.08
CA ALA A 12 8.14 5.68 13.10
C ALA A 12 9.40 5.05 13.73
N SER A 13 9.60 3.72 13.62
CA SER A 13 10.77 3.00 14.14
C SER A 13 10.91 1.61 13.49
N PRO A 14 12.05 1.27 12.87
CA PRO A 14 12.38 -0.09 12.48
C PRO A 14 12.60 -0.96 13.74
N GLY A 15 12.02 -2.16 13.79
CA GLY A 15 12.34 -3.18 14.81
C GLY A 15 11.44 -3.27 16.05
N THR A 16 10.45 -2.39 16.23
CA THR A 16 9.42 -2.57 17.28
C THR A 16 8.30 -3.49 16.80
N TYR A 17 8.00 -4.53 17.59
CA TYR A 17 6.82 -5.38 17.42
C TYR A 17 5.55 -4.51 17.27
N ARG A 18 4.89 -4.58 16.10
CA ARG A 18 3.60 -3.92 15.90
C ARG A 18 2.51 -4.82 16.43
N SER A 19 1.67 -4.29 17.31
CA SER A 19 0.39 -4.94 17.54
C SER A 19 -0.40 -4.97 16.22
N PRO A 20 -1.17 -6.04 15.94
CA PRO A 20 -2.01 -6.10 14.74
C PRO A 20 -2.90 -4.86 14.57
N ALA A 21 -3.33 -4.26 15.69
CA ALA A 21 -4.16 -3.07 15.69
C ALA A 21 -3.44 -1.77 15.27
N SER A 22 -2.13 -1.63 15.51
CA SER A 22 -1.38 -0.45 15.04
C SER A 22 -1.05 -0.56 13.56
N LEU A 23 -0.72 -1.77 13.08
CA LEU A 23 -0.53 -2.04 11.65
C LEU A 23 -1.82 -1.81 10.86
N ALA A 24 -2.95 -2.32 11.34
CA ALA A 24 -4.25 -2.11 10.69
C ALA A 24 -4.61 -0.62 10.59
N ARG A 25 -4.37 0.18 11.63
CA ARG A 25 -4.59 1.64 11.60
C ARG A 25 -3.71 2.33 10.56
N LEU A 26 -2.43 1.96 10.51
CA LEU A 26 -1.48 2.51 9.54
C LEU A 26 -1.93 2.23 8.10
N ILE A 27 -2.31 0.98 7.81
CA ILE A 27 -2.75 0.56 6.47
C ILE A 27 -4.05 1.27 6.08
N LYS A 28 -5.05 1.34 6.97
CA LYS A 28 -6.31 2.04 6.68
C LYS A 28 -6.09 3.54 6.42
N ALA A 29 -5.20 4.18 7.18
CA ALA A 29 -4.86 5.58 6.99
C ALA A 29 -4.15 5.82 5.65
N ARG A 30 -3.23 4.92 5.27
CA ARG A 30 -2.50 4.99 3.99
C ARG A 30 -3.44 4.75 2.80
N ASP A 31 -4.19 3.66 2.82
CA ASP A 31 -4.92 3.19 1.64
C ASP A 31 -6.21 3.98 1.42
N ARG A 32 -6.91 4.37 2.49
CA ARG A 32 -8.18 5.13 2.52
C ARG A 32 -9.37 4.43 1.85
N GLU A 33 -9.15 3.69 0.78
CA GLU A 33 -10.09 2.84 0.05
C GLU A 33 -9.47 1.47 -0.26
N CYS A 34 -10.27 0.58 -0.85
CA CYS A 34 -9.78 -0.69 -1.39
C CYS A 34 -8.75 -0.42 -2.48
N THR A 35 -7.58 -1.04 -2.35
CA THR A 35 -6.44 -0.80 -3.26
C THR A 35 -6.58 -1.43 -4.65
N HIS A 36 -7.61 -2.24 -4.88
CA HIS A 36 -7.90 -2.77 -6.21
C HIS A 36 -8.23 -1.63 -7.18
N PRO A 37 -7.63 -1.57 -8.39
CA PRO A 37 -7.86 -0.49 -9.35
C PRO A 37 -9.35 -0.23 -9.60
N GLY A 38 -9.76 1.04 -9.48
CA GLY A 38 -11.13 1.50 -9.71
C GLY A 38 -12.13 1.18 -8.60
N CYS A 39 -11.70 0.63 -7.46
CA CYS A 39 -12.58 0.39 -6.33
C CYS A 39 -12.56 1.56 -5.35
N HIS A 40 -13.73 2.09 -5.02
CA HIS A 40 -13.88 3.21 -4.08
C HIS A 40 -14.46 2.80 -2.72
N ARG A 41 -14.41 1.51 -2.37
CA ARG A 41 -14.92 1.06 -1.07
C ARG A 41 -14.00 1.60 0.03
N PRO A 42 -14.51 2.32 1.05
CA PRO A 42 -13.66 2.85 2.12
C PRO A 42 -12.88 1.74 2.86
N ALA A 43 -11.64 2.03 3.24
CA ALA A 43 -10.77 1.11 3.97
C ALA A 43 -11.33 0.74 5.35
N GLU A 44 -12.19 1.59 5.92
CA GLU A 44 -12.89 1.31 7.18
C GLU A 44 -13.78 0.07 7.09
N PHE A 45 -14.43 -0.13 5.92
CA PHE A 45 -15.29 -1.29 5.62
C PHE A 45 -14.56 -2.41 4.86
N SER A 46 -13.23 -2.36 4.83
CA SER A 46 -12.37 -3.30 4.14
C SER A 46 -11.57 -4.15 5.13
N GLU A 47 -11.17 -5.33 4.68
CA GLU A 47 -10.27 -6.23 5.40
C GLU A 47 -8.82 -5.74 5.22
N ILE A 48 -7.95 -6.12 6.15
CA ILE A 48 -6.50 -5.93 6.03
C ILE A 48 -5.91 -7.28 5.71
N ASP A 49 -5.27 -7.40 4.56
CA ASP A 49 -4.78 -8.67 4.07
C ASP A 49 -3.39 -8.56 3.44
N HIS A 50 -2.73 -9.69 3.25
CA HIS A 50 -1.46 -9.78 2.55
C HIS A 50 -1.66 -9.73 1.03
N ILE A 51 -0.78 -8.99 0.36
CA ILE A 51 -0.62 -9.03 -1.11
C ILE A 51 0.11 -10.33 -1.48
N THR A 52 1.31 -10.55 -0.93
CA THR A 52 2.00 -11.84 -0.99
C THR A 52 1.58 -12.67 0.21
N THR A 53 0.93 -13.80 -0.01
CA THR A 53 0.40 -14.65 1.06
C THR A 53 1.51 -15.27 1.93
N TRP A 54 1.17 -15.67 3.15
CA TRP A 54 2.09 -16.39 4.05
C TRP A 54 2.64 -17.68 3.42
N ALA A 55 1.82 -18.39 2.65
CA ALA A 55 2.25 -19.59 1.93
C ALA A 55 3.36 -19.33 0.91
N ARG A 56 3.51 -18.08 0.46
CA ARG A 56 4.58 -17.59 -0.43
C ARG A 56 5.65 -16.80 0.32
N ASN A 57 5.77 -17.02 1.63
CA ASN A 57 6.74 -16.36 2.50
C ASN A 57 6.55 -14.83 2.59
N GLY A 58 5.30 -14.36 2.48
CA GLY A 58 4.96 -12.96 2.67
C GLY A 58 4.96 -12.54 4.14
N GLY A 59 5.62 -11.41 4.44
CA GLY A 59 5.68 -10.83 5.77
C GLY A 59 4.37 -10.14 6.19
N THR A 60 4.16 -9.99 7.50
CA THR A 60 3.10 -9.13 8.04
C THR A 60 3.68 -7.78 8.38
N ASP A 61 3.72 -6.90 7.40
CA ASP A 61 4.29 -5.56 7.50
C ASP A 61 3.48 -4.60 6.62
N HIS A 62 3.80 -3.31 6.72
CA HIS A 62 3.05 -2.31 5.99
C HIS A 62 3.30 -2.38 4.49
N HIS A 63 4.44 -2.87 3.99
CA HIS A 63 4.68 -2.97 2.55
C HIS A 63 3.87 -4.10 1.91
N ASN A 64 3.67 -5.21 2.62
CA ASN A 64 2.97 -6.38 2.11
C ASN A 64 1.47 -6.43 2.47
N CYS A 65 1.02 -5.69 3.49
CA CYS A 65 -0.39 -5.64 3.86
C CYS A 65 -1.13 -4.43 3.27
N HIS A 66 -2.39 -4.64 2.86
CA HIS A 66 -3.22 -3.62 2.22
C HIS A 66 -4.70 -3.70 2.63
N ALA A 67 -5.45 -2.63 2.39
CA ALA A 67 -6.90 -2.60 2.50
C ALA A 67 -7.54 -3.21 1.25
N THR A 68 -8.38 -4.22 1.45
CA THR A 68 -9.10 -4.91 0.37
C THR A 68 -10.56 -5.19 0.74
N CYS A 69 -11.48 -4.94 -0.19
CA CYS A 69 -12.88 -5.26 0.03
C CYS A 69 -13.10 -6.77 -0.07
N LYS A 70 -14.19 -7.28 0.51
CA LYS A 70 -14.46 -8.72 0.50
C LYS A 70 -14.46 -9.32 -0.91
N ILE A 71 -15.01 -8.61 -1.89
CA ILE A 71 -15.10 -9.06 -3.28
C ILE A 71 -13.70 -9.21 -3.89
N HIS A 72 -12.86 -8.17 -3.79
CA HIS A 72 -11.51 -8.22 -4.36
C HIS A 72 -10.56 -9.12 -3.57
N ASN A 73 -10.83 -9.30 -2.28
CA ASN A 73 -10.08 -10.27 -1.49
C ASN A 73 -10.35 -11.71 -1.95
N LEU A 74 -11.57 -12.03 -2.34
CA LEU A 74 -11.88 -13.33 -2.95
C LEU A 74 -11.33 -13.42 -4.37
N LEU A 75 -11.45 -12.35 -5.16
CA LEU A 75 -10.98 -12.31 -6.55
C LEU A 75 -9.49 -12.61 -6.69
N LYS A 76 -8.65 -12.19 -5.73
CA LYS A 76 -7.20 -12.40 -5.80
C LYS A 76 -6.80 -13.89 -5.73
N GLU A 77 -7.68 -14.74 -5.18
CA GLU A 77 -7.46 -16.18 -5.07
C GLU A 77 -7.99 -16.94 -6.30
N GLU A 78 -8.69 -16.27 -7.21
CA GLU A 78 -9.22 -16.88 -8.43
C GLU A 78 -8.11 -17.19 -9.45
N PRO A 79 -8.19 -18.32 -10.18
CA PRO A 79 -7.16 -18.70 -11.15
C PRO A 79 -6.89 -17.62 -12.21
N GLY A 80 -5.61 -17.38 -12.48
CA GLY A 80 -5.15 -16.41 -13.48
C GLY A 80 -5.08 -14.96 -12.98
N TRP A 81 -5.56 -14.68 -11.76
CA TRP A 81 -5.28 -13.42 -11.08
C TRP A 81 -3.96 -13.50 -10.33
N SER A 82 -3.20 -12.41 -10.33
CA SER A 82 -2.03 -12.24 -9.46
C SER A 82 -1.93 -10.81 -8.94
N ALA A 83 -1.24 -10.65 -7.82
CA ALA A 83 -1.01 -9.37 -7.17
C ALA A 83 0.41 -9.30 -6.61
N GLU A 84 1.08 -8.17 -6.82
CA GLU A 84 2.45 -7.91 -6.34
C GLU A 84 2.53 -6.53 -5.70
N PRO A 85 3.22 -6.37 -4.54
CA PRO A 85 3.37 -5.07 -3.90
C PRO A 85 4.34 -4.18 -4.69
N THR A 86 4.08 -2.87 -4.76
CA THR A 86 4.97 -1.89 -5.43
C THR A 86 6.05 -1.31 -4.51
N GLY A 87 6.11 -1.76 -3.25
CA GLY A 87 7.05 -1.27 -2.23
C GLY A 87 6.57 -0.02 -1.49
N ASN A 88 5.75 0.82 -2.14
CA ASN A 88 5.26 2.09 -1.60
C ASN A 88 3.78 2.02 -1.15
N GLY A 89 3.38 0.87 -0.62
CA GLY A 89 2.00 0.60 -0.19
C GLY A 89 0.98 0.46 -1.31
N GLY A 90 1.43 0.46 -2.57
CA GLY A 90 0.62 0.15 -3.73
C GLY A 90 0.71 -1.32 -4.14
N MET A 91 -0.06 -1.69 -5.16
CA MET A 91 -0.03 -3.03 -5.73
C MET A 91 -0.15 -2.98 -7.25
N THR A 92 0.45 -3.97 -7.92
CA THR A 92 0.20 -4.28 -9.31
C THR A 92 -0.64 -5.55 -9.36
N ILE A 93 -1.79 -5.50 -10.03
CA ILE A 93 -2.59 -6.69 -10.33
C ILE A 93 -2.33 -7.14 -11.76
N THR A 94 -2.36 -8.45 -12.00
CA THR A 94 -2.42 -9.05 -13.34
C THR A 94 -3.73 -9.80 -13.46
N THR A 95 -4.49 -9.52 -14.52
CA THR A 95 -5.75 -10.20 -14.84
C THR A 95 -5.49 -11.54 -15.55
N PRO A 96 -6.47 -12.45 -15.62
CA PRO A 96 -6.35 -13.70 -16.39
C PRO A 96 -6.04 -13.51 -17.88
N THR A 97 -6.33 -12.32 -18.43
CA THR A 97 -6.00 -11.96 -19.81
C THR A 97 -4.58 -11.42 -19.99
N GLY A 98 -3.77 -11.38 -18.93
CA GLY A 98 -2.41 -10.85 -18.92
C GLY A 98 -2.30 -9.32 -18.83
N ARG A 99 -3.42 -8.59 -18.70
CA ARG A 99 -3.39 -7.14 -18.49
C ARG A 99 -2.95 -6.80 -17.08
N THR A 100 -2.11 -5.79 -16.95
CA THR A 100 -1.61 -5.30 -15.66
C THR A 100 -2.16 -3.93 -15.32
N TYR A 101 -2.40 -3.70 -14.04
CA TYR A 101 -2.86 -2.41 -13.51
C TYR A 101 -2.15 -2.14 -12.18
N THR A 102 -1.63 -0.93 -12.03
CA THR A 102 -0.88 -0.52 -10.84
C THR A 102 -1.63 0.58 -10.10
N THR A 103 -1.80 0.41 -8.79
CA THR A 103 -2.30 1.45 -7.89
C THR A 103 -1.19 1.86 -6.94
N THR A 104 -1.18 3.14 -6.59
CA THR A 104 -0.34 3.68 -5.51
C THR A 104 -1.24 4.53 -4.61
N PRO A 105 -1.08 4.45 -3.28
CA PRO A 105 -1.82 5.31 -2.37
C PRO A 105 -1.48 6.78 -2.67
N GLU A 106 -2.48 7.65 -2.70
CA GLU A 106 -2.17 9.07 -2.82
C GLU A 106 -1.43 9.56 -1.56
N PRO A 107 -0.54 10.55 -1.71
CA PRO A 107 0.15 11.17 -0.59
C PRO A 107 -0.84 11.71 0.45
N LEU A 108 -0.51 11.58 1.73
CA LEU A 108 -1.34 12.14 2.83
C LEU A 108 -1.29 13.67 2.88
N HIS A 109 -0.26 14.25 2.30
CA HIS A 109 -0.02 15.67 2.19
C HIS A 109 0.81 15.91 0.94
N HIS A 110 0.76 17.14 0.41
CA HIS A 110 1.64 17.53 -0.67
C HIS A 110 3.09 17.31 -0.23
N PRO A 111 3.92 16.66 -1.07
CA PRO A 111 5.33 16.51 -0.75
C PRO A 111 5.96 17.88 -0.61
N ARG A 112 6.89 18.01 0.34
CA ARG A 112 7.69 19.23 0.46
C ARG A 112 8.52 19.35 -0.82
N PRO A 113 8.57 20.52 -1.47
CA PRO A 113 9.46 20.72 -2.60
C PRO A 113 10.89 20.35 -2.19
N GLU A 114 11.62 19.71 -3.10
CA GLU A 114 13.05 19.48 -2.87
C GLU A 114 13.71 20.84 -2.56
N PRO A 115 14.66 20.91 -1.62
CA PRO A 115 15.44 22.12 -1.46
C PRO A 115 16.05 22.42 -2.83
N GLU A 116 15.68 23.57 -3.39
CA GLU A 116 16.33 24.11 -4.56
C GLU A 116 17.83 24.06 -4.29
N ASN A 117 18.60 23.47 -5.21
CA ASN A 117 20.05 23.42 -5.09
C ASN A 117 20.53 24.88 -5.06
N ASP A 118 20.67 25.43 -3.86
CA ASP A 118 21.34 26.68 -3.58
C ASP A 118 22.82 26.46 -3.91
N THR A 119 23.12 26.45 -5.20
CA THR A 119 24.48 26.64 -5.69
C THR A 119 24.75 28.13 -5.47
N PRO A 120 25.55 28.52 -4.47
CA PRO A 120 25.86 29.93 -4.27
C PRO A 120 26.49 30.48 -5.55
N PRO A 121 26.10 31.70 -5.99
CA PRO A 121 26.75 32.33 -7.13
C PRO A 121 28.16 32.77 -6.71
N PHE A 122 29.15 31.92 -6.99
CA PHE A 122 30.61 32.10 -6.90
C PHE A 122 31.19 32.55 -5.55
#